data_AF-A0A521ZSE9-F1
#
_entry.id   AF-A0A521ZSE9-F1
#
_cell.length_a   1.000
_cell.length_b   1.000
_cell.length_c   1.000
_cell.angle_alpha   90.00
_cell.angle_beta   90.00
_cell.angle_gamma   90.00
#
_symmetry.space_group_name_H-M   'P 1'
#
loop_
_entity.id
_entity.type
_entity.pdbx_description
1 polymer ?
#
loop_
_entity_poly.entity_id
_entity_poly.type
_entity_poly.pdbx_seq_one_letter_code
_entity_poly.pdbx_strand_id
1 'polypeptide(L)'
;MKTSIKNPFLLTALILALGLITPCRVTAQNFTNLHNFTFGADGGLPNSSVTLSGNTLYGTAQFGGSSGNGAVFAVSTDGTGFTNLHSFVSGSDGANPQAG
;
A
#
# COMPACT_ATOMS: atom_id res chain seq x y z
N MET A 1 -42.45 -50.62 -0.33
CA MET A 1 -42.98 -49.37 -0.91
C MET A 1 -41.79 -48.52 -1.35
N LYS A 2 -41.62 -48.29 -2.66
CA LYS A 2 -40.55 -47.45 -3.23
C LYS A 2 -41.23 -46.32 -4.02
N THR A 3 -41.28 -45.11 -3.46
CA THR A 3 -41.90 -43.94 -4.11
C THR A 3 -40.86 -43.26 -5.00
N SER A 4 -40.97 -43.46 -6.30
CA SER A 4 -40.13 -42.81 -7.32
C SER A 4 -40.66 -41.41 -7.66
N ILE A 5 -39.77 -40.42 -7.69
CA ILE A 5 -40.07 -39.01 -7.96
C ILE A 5 -40.32 -38.84 -9.46
N LYS A 6 -41.52 -38.36 -9.84
CA LYS A 6 -42.01 -38.30 -11.24
C LYS A 6 -41.85 -36.93 -11.92
N ASN A 7 -40.94 -36.06 -11.50
CA ASN A 7 -40.85 -34.73 -12.15
C ASN A 7 -39.40 -34.20 -12.26
N PRO A 8 -38.70 -34.47 -13.39
CA PRO A 8 -37.28 -34.11 -13.55
C PRO A 8 -37.05 -32.59 -13.65
N PHE A 9 -38.10 -31.79 -13.89
CA PHE A 9 -38.03 -30.34 -13.96
C PHE A 9 -38.04 -29.64 -12.59
N LEU A 10 -38.48 -30.32 -11.52
CA LEU A 10 -38.41 -29.75 -10.17
C LEU A 10 -36.97 -29.69 -9.63
N LEU A 11 -36.13 -30.65 -10.04
CA LEU A 11 -34.74 -30.71 -9.57
C LEU A 11 -33.88 -29.62 -10.22
N THR A 12 -34.10 -29.33 -11.51
CA THR A 12 -33.41 -28.24 -12.22
C THR A 12 -33.86 -26.86 -11.76
N ALA A 13 -35.15 -26.68 -11.41
CA ALA A 13 -35.64 -25.45 -10.81
C ALA A 13 -35.03 -25.21 -9.40
N LEU A 14 -34.82 -26.27 -8.61
CA LEU A 14 -34.19 -26.18 -7.29
C LEU A 14 -32.69 -25.82 -7.38
N ILE A 15 -31.99 -26.34 -8.40
CA ILE A 15 -30.56 -26.04 -8.64
C ILE A 15 -30.37 -24.57 -9.09
N LEU A 16 -31.30 -24.01 -9.86
CA LEU A 16 -31.29 -22.58 -10.21
C LEU A 16 -31.65 -21.68 -9.01
N ALA A 17 -32.51 -22.15 -8.10
CA ALA A 17 -32.90 -21.41 -6.90
C ALA A 17 -31.82 -21.39 -5.79
N LEU A 18 -30.91 -22.38 -5.76
CA LEU A 18 -29.81 -22.45 -4.78
C LEU A 18 -28.51 -21.77 -5.25
N GLY A 19 -28.46 -21.22 -6.47
CA GLY A 19 -27.21 -20.78 -7.11
C GLY A 19 -26.80 -19.32 -6.93
N LEU A 20 -27.59 -18.47 -6.28
CA LEU A 20 -27.23 -17.06 -6.05
C LEU A 20 -26.93 -16.76 -4.59
N ILE A 21 -25.78 -17.25 -4.13
CA ILE A 21 -25.08 -16.63 -3.02
C ILE A 21 -23.88 -15.92 -3.66
N THR A 22 -24.08 -14.70 -4.14
CA THR A 22 -22.92 -13.83 -4.36
C THR A 22 -22.24 -13.71 -2.99
N PRO A 23 -21.02 -14.23 -2.79
CA PRO A 23 -20.34 -13.99 -1.53
C PRO A 23 -20.28 -12.47 -1.36
N CYS A 24 -20.66 -11.98 -0.19
CA CYS A 24 -20.34 -10.61 0.21
C CYS A 24 -18.84 -10.44 -0.06
N ARG A 25 -18.50 -9.65 -1.07
CA ARG A 25 -17.12 -9.46 -1.47
C ARG A 25 -16.50 -8.56 -0.42
N VAL A 26 -15.91 -9.15 0.61
CA VAL A 26 -15.01 -8.43 1.50
C VAL A 26 -13.78 -8.11 0.66
N THR A 27 -13.71 -6.89 0.13
CA THR A 27 -12.48 -6.40 -0.50
C THR A 27 -11.43 -6.30 0.60
N ALA A 28 -10.42 -7.16 0.55
CA ALA A 28 -9.17 -6.91 1.24
C ALA A 28 -8.57 -5.63 0.63
N GLN A 29 -8.00 -4.75 1.45
CA GLN A 29 -7.26 -3.61 0.91
C GLN A 29 -6.06 -4.14 0.12
N ASN A 30 -5.96 -3.75 -1.14
CA ASN A 30 -4.80 -4.07 -1.95
C ASN A 30 -3.79 -2.93 -1.74
N PHE A 31 -2.64 -3.23 -1.14
CA PHE A 31 -1.58 -2.24 -0.94
C PHE A 31 -0.67 -2.22 -2.17
N THR A 32 -0.38 -1.02 -2.67
CA THR A 32 0.61 -0.82 -3.72
C THR A 32 1.90 -0.33 -3.10
N ASN A 33 3.01 -0.96 -3.46
CA ASN A 33 4.34 -0.47 -3.10
C ASN A 33 4.64 0.78 -3.93
N LEU A 34 4.81 1.93 -3.27
CA LEU A 34 5.11 3.19 -3.95
C LEU A 34 6.62 3.37 -4.16
N HIS A 35 7.43 2.99 -3.18
CA HIS A 35 8.88 3.07 -3.26
C HIS A 35 9.53 2.06 -2.30
N ASN A 36 10.64 1.45 -2.73
CA ASN A 36 11.47 0.60 -1.88
C ASN A 36 12.74 1.35 -1.53
N PHE A 37 12.88 1.70 -0.25
CA PHE A 37 14.06 2.37 0.28
C PHE A 37 15.26 1.42 0.35
N THR A 38 16.41 1.86 -0.16
CA THR A 38 17.62 1.03 -0.27
C THR A 38 18.68 1.32 0.81
N PHE A 39 18.40 2.20 1.77
CA PHE A 39 19.39 2.75 2.72
C PHE A 39 20.53 3.55 2.04
N GLY A 40 20.46 3.73 0.72
CA GLY A 40 21.40 4.52 -0.06
C GLY A 40 20.95 5.98 -0.17
N ALA A 41 21.15 6.57 -1.35
CA ALA A 41 20.81 7.96 -1.61
C ALA A 41 19.32 8.28 -1.47
N ASP A 42 18.43 7.29 -1.52
CA ASP A 42 16.98 7.44 -1.35
C ASP A 42 16.53 7.38 0.12
N GLY A 43 17.40 6.97 1.03
CA GLY A 43 17.12 6.89 2.46
C GLY A 43 16.77 5.48 2.94
N GLY A 44 16.54 5.34 4.25
CA GLY A 44 16.14 4.11 4.93
C GLY A 44 15.42 4.39 6.25
N LEU A 45 14.61 3.41 6.68
CA LEU A 45 13.74 3.50 7.87
C LEU A 45 12.86 4.76 7.89
N PRO A 46 11.90 4.89 6.95
CA PRO A 46 10.89 5.95 6.99
C PRO A 46 9.85 5.63 8.08
N ASN A 47 10.26 5.65 9.35
CA ASN A 47 9.41 5.28 10.49
C ASN A 47 8.43 6.40 10.91
N SER A 48 8.35 7.48 10.15
CA SER A 48 7.50 8.63 10.45
C SER A 48 6.29 8.69 9.53
N SER A 49 5.25 9.41 9.98
CA SER A 49 4.10 9.76 9.15
C SER A 49 4.53 10.50 7.88
N VAL A 50 3.74 10.37 6.82
CA VAL A 50 3.89 11.15 5.59
C VAL A 50 2.83 12.24 5.53
N THR A 51 3.20 13.42 5.03
CA THR A 51 2.28 14.53 4.78
C THR A 51 1.82 14.49 3.32
N LEU A 52 0.51 14.48 3.09
CA LEU A 52 -0.07 14.56 1.75
C LEU A 52 -0.34 16.03 1.38
N SER A 53 0.16 16.46 0.23
CA SER A 53 -0.20 17.74 -0.39
C SER A 53 -0.48 17.52 -1.88
N GLY A 54 -1.72 17.76 -2.31
CA GLY A 54 -2.18 17.41 -3.64
C GLY A 54 -2.07 15.90 -3.90
N ASN A 55 -1.27 15.52 -4.90
CA ASN A 55 -0.97 14.12 -5.25
C ASN A 55 0.41 13.67 -4.78
N THR A 56 1.08 14.43 -3.91
CA THR A 56 2.46 14.14 -3.48
C THR A 56 2.51 13.88 -1.98
N LEU A 57 3.12 12.76 -1.62
CA LEU A 57 3.46 12.37 -0.26
C LEU A 57 4.87 12.85 0.05
N TYR A 58 5.01 13.59 1.15
CA TYR A 58 6.27 14.08 1.68
C TYR A 58 6.59 13.34 2.97
N GLY A 59 7.85 12.92 3.13
CA GLY A 59 8.26 12.21 4.33
C GLY A 59 9.75 12.34 4.60
N THR A 60 10.16 11.76 5.72
CA THR A 60 11.56 11.69 6.14
C THR A 60 12.01 10.25 6.25
N ALA A 61 13.23 9.98 5.80
CA ALA A 61 13.93 8.74 6.05
C ALA A 61 15.00 9.00 7.12
N GLN A 62 14.96 8.24 8.22
CA GLN A 62 15.83 8.46 9.38
C GLN A 62 17.32 8.19 9.07
N PHE A 63 17.59 7.31 8.11
CA PHE A 63 18.94 6.92 7.69
C PHE A 63 19.08 6.99 6.17
N GLY A 64 20.30 6.75 5.67
CA GLY A 64 20.62 6.87 4.25
C GLY A 64 20.78 8.33 3.83
N GLY A 65 20.42 8.66 2.59
CA GLY A 65 20.83 9.92 1.97
C GLY A 65 22.32 9.92 1.62
N SER A 66 22.79 10.96 0.92
CA SER A 66 24.17 11.02 0.41
C SER A 66 25.26 10.88 1.49
N SER A 67 24.96 11.21 2.74
CA SER A 67 25.90 11.13 3.87
C SER A 67 25.48 10.14 4.96
N GLY A 68 24.42 9.35 4.74
CA GLY A 68 23.95 8.37 5.72
C GLY A 68 23.13 8.94 6.90
N ASN A 69 22.96 10.26 6.98
CA ASN A 69 22.31 10.95 8.11
C ASN A 69 20.80 11.18 7.92
N GLY A 70 20.20 10.55 6.90
CA GLY A 70 18.79 10.66 6.59
C GLY A 70 18.48 11.62 5.45
N ALA A 71 17.21 11.65 5.04
CA ALA A 71 16.75 12.44 3.91
C ALA A 71 15.29 12.89 4.05
N VAL A 72 14.93 13.96 3.34
CA VAL A 72 13.54 14.33 3.03
C VAL A 72 13.24 13.84 1.62
N PHE A 73 12.12 13.14 1.44
CA PHE A 73 11.69 12.62 0.15
C PHE A 73 10.29 13.12 -0.23
N ALA A 74 10.01 13.05 -1.52
CA ALA A 74 8.67 13.18 -2.07
C ALA A 74 8.38 12.04 -3.06
N VAL A 75 7.13 11.59 -3.10
CA VAL A 75 6.67 10.57 -4.06
C VAL A 75 5.21 10.83 -4.41
N SER A 76 4.82 10.60 -5.66
CA SER A 76 3.41 10.70 -6.05
C SER A 76 2.59 9.56 -5.45
N THR A 77 1.30 9.79 -5.22
CA THR A 77 0.37 8.77 -4.68
C THR A 77 0.18 7.56 -5.61
N ASP A 78 0.56 7.68 -6.89
CA ASP A 78 0.58 6.59 -7.87
C ASP A 78 1.92 5.81 -7.90
N GLY A 79 2.89 6.20 -7.06
CA GLY A 79 4.21 5.59 -6.96
C GLY A 79 5.24 6.15 -7.95
N THR A 80 4.85 7.08 -8.80
CA THR A 80 5.78 7.75 -9.73
C THR A 80 6.51 8.90 -9.06
N GLY A 81 7.56 9.40 -9.73
CA GLY A 81 8.18 10.68 -9.36
C GLY A 81 8.84 10.71 -7.97
N PHE A 82 9.34 9.57 -7.47
CA PHE A 82 10.15 9.57 -6.26
C PHE A 82 11.35 10.51 -6.43
N THR A 83 11.57 11.37 -5.44
CA THR A 83 12.70 12.28 -5.40
C THR A 83 13.22 12.44 -3.97
N ASN A 84 14.54 12.44 -3.84
CA ASN A 84 15.19 12.91 -2.62
C ASN A 84 15.29 14.44 -2.71
N LEU A 85 14.53 15.14 -1.87
CA LEU A 85 14.49 16.59 -1.81
C LEU A 85 15.67 17.17 -1.03
N HIS A 86 16.18 16.44 -0.04
CA HIS A 86 17.28 16.88 0.80
C HIS A 86 17.95 15.70 1.48
N SER A 87 19.28 15.61 1.37
CA SER A 87 20.09 14.70 2.18
C SER A 87 20.76 15.48 3.28
N PHE A 88 20.57 15.04 4.53
CA PHE A 88 21.24 15.62 5.68
C PHE A 88 22.72 15.20 5.67
N VAL A 89 23.61 16.13 6.03
CA VAL A 89 25.06 15.89 6.04
C VAL A 89 25.65 15.83 7.44
N SER A 90 24.83 15.98 8.49
CA SER A 90 25.25 16.15 9.89
C SER A 90 26.01 17.46 10.13
N GLY A 91 25.95 17.98 11.36
CA GLY A 91 26.55 19.26 11.72
C GLY A 91 25.71 20.46 11.29
N SER A 92 25.80 20.88 10.03
CA SER A 92 25.21 22.14 9.54
C SER A 92 23.69 22.11 9.37
N ASP A 93 23.11 20.95 9.07
CA ASP A 93 21.68 20.76 8.79
C ASP A 93 21.01 19.71 9.70
N GLY A 94 21.78 19.08 10.61
CA GLY A 94 21.28 18.06 11.52
C GLY A 94 21.38 16.64 10.97
N ALA A 95 20.78 15.68 11.68
CA ALA A 95 20.80 14.27 11.33
C ALA A 95 19.56 13.56 11.90
N ASN A 96 19.24 12.40 11.33
CA ASN A 96 18.16 11.51 11.74
C ASN A 96 16.80 12.21 11.82
N PRO A 97 16.32 12.77 10.70
CA PRO A 97 15.05 13.50 10.67
C PRO A 97 13.88 12.59 11.08
N GLN A 98 12.96 13.16 11.87
CA GLN A 98 11.73 12.51 12.29
C GLN A 98 10.55 13.44 11.98
N ALA A 99 9.65 13.04 11.08
CA ALA A 99 8.41 13.76 10.86
C ALA A 99 7.39 13.48 11.99
N GLY A 100 6.56 14.50 12.30
CA GLY A 100 5.56 14.48 13.37
C GLY A 100 4.18 14.00 12.95
#